data_AF-A0AAN8CIU1-F1
#
_entry.id   AF-A0AAN8CIU1-F1
#
_cell.length_a   1.000
_cell.length_b   1.000
_cell.length_c   1.000
_cell.angle_alpha   90.00
_cell.angle_beta   90.00
_cell.angle_gamma   90.00
#
_symmetry.space_group_name_H-M   'P 1'
#
loop_
_entity.id
_entity.type
_entity.pdbx_description
1 polymer ?
#
loop_
_entity_poly.entity_id
_entity_poly.type
_entity_poly.pdbx_seq_one_letter_code
_entity_poly.pdbx_strand_id
1 'polypeptide(L)'
;MEVPIESVDDLADQTAIEYGTMHGGSTMTFFQNSRYQTYQRMWNFMHSKQPSVFVKSTEEGIARVLNSNYAYLLESTMNEYYRQRNCNLTQIGGLLDTKGYGIGMPPGSVYRDEFDLAILKIQEDNRLEILKRKWWDGGKCPKEEDHRAKGLGMENIGGIFVVLVCGLLVAIFMAVLEFVWMLRQAPGNEQSMCEEMLRELHGIVLCRDSLQVRRRRTASTLRPRPLPLEERRARAAAVSLSNGKLCGGDRTT
;
A
#
# COMPACT_ATOMS: atom_id res chain seq x y z
N MET A 1 9.10 -15.53 5.30
CA MET A 1 9.48 -16.00 6.64
C MET A 1 8.53 -15.30 7.60
N GLU A 2 7.63 -16.03 8.24
CA GLU A 2 6.74 -15.44 9.24
C GLU A 2 7.60 -15.11 10.46
N VAL A 3 7.69 -13.81 10.80
CA VAL A 3 8.44 -13.37 11.97
C VAL A 3 7.53 -13.58 13.18
N PRO A 4 7.95 -14.36 14.20
CA PRO A 4 7.07 -14.74 15.32
C PRO A 4 6.69 -13.57 16.24
N ILE A 5 7.32 -12.42 16.07
CA ILE A 5 7.10 -11.19 16.84
C ILE A 5 7.21 -9.98 15.88
N GLU A 6 6.30 -9.01 16.01
CA GLU A 6 6.34 -7.78 15.20
C GLU A 6 6.71 -6.55 16.05
N SER A 7 6.41 -6.60 17.35
CA SER A 7 6.58 -5.50 18.28
C SER A 7 7.28 -5.91 19.59
N VAL A 8 7.67 -4.90 20.37
CA VAL A 8 8.24 -5.11 21.71
C VAL A 8 7.19 -5.62 22.70
N ASP A 9 5.92 -5.26 22.50
CA ASP A 9 4.82 -5.74 23.33
C ASP A 9 4.60 -7.24 23.11
N ASP A 10 4.64 -7.72 21.86
CA ASP A 10 4.60 -9.15 21.55
C ASP A 10 5.73 -9.92 22.24
N LEU A 11 6.95 -9.34 22.20
CA LEU A 11 8.13 -9.93 22.86
C LEU A 11 7.94 -9.99 24.38
N ALA A 12 7.29 -8.99 24.99
CA ALA A 12 7.06 -8.91 26.43
C ALA A 12 5.91 -9.83 26.90
N ASP A 13 4.95 -10.15 26.03
CA ASP A 13 3.80 -11.00 26.35
C ASP A 13 4.09 -12.50 26.20
N GLN A 14 5.22 -12.85 25.60
CA GLN A 14 5.68 -14.22 25.41
C GLN A 14 6.94 -14.55 26.24
N THR A 15 7.22 -15.85 26.41
CA THR A 15 8.42 -16.33 27.14
C THR A 15 9.26 -17.35 26.37
N ALA A 16 8.91 -17.65 25.12
CA ALA A 16 9.60 -18.62 24.28
C ALA A 16 10.93 -18.09 23.71
N ILE A 17 10.99 -16.79 23.41
CA ILE A 17 12.18 -16.04 23.00
C ILE A 17 12.70 -15.32 24.22
N GLU A 18 13.91 -15.67 24.66
CA GLU A 18 14.58 -14.94 25.73
C GLU A 18 15.07 -13.59 25.20
N TYR A 19 15.14 -12.57 26.05
CA TYR A 19 15.69 -11.28 25.65
C TYR A 19 16.48 -10.64 26.78
N GLY A 20 17.44 -9.79 26.40
CA GLY A 20 18.34 -9.15 27.36
C GLY A 20 19.14 -8.00 26.77
N THR A 21 19.92 -7.34 27.63
CA THR A 21 20.76 -6.17 27.32
C THR A 21 22.20 -6.40 27.77
N MET A 22 23.10 -5.47 27.43
CA MET A 22 24.42 -5.42 28.05
C MET A 22 24.29 -5.15 29.56
N HIS A 23 25.03 -5.90 30.37
CA HIS A 23 25.08 -5.74 31.81
C HIS A 23 25.77 -4.42 32.20
N GLY A 24 25.13 -3.63 33.06
CA GLY A 24 25.63 -2.32 33.50
C GLY A 24 25.56 -1.22 32.44
N GLY A 25 24.91 -1.48 31.29
CA GLY A 25 24.74 -0.50 30.22
C GLY A 25 23.57 0.47 30.43
N SER A 26 23.52 1.52 29.62
CA SER A 26 22.43 2.51 29.61
C SER A 26 21.06 1.88 29.33
N THR A 27 21.01 0.86 28.46
CA THR A 27 19.79 0.11 28.12
C THR A 27 19.26 -0.69 29.31
N MET A 28 20.15 -1.31 30.11
CA MET A 28 19.75 -2.02 31.33
C MET A 28 19.11 -1.05 32.33
N THR A 29 19.78 0.08 32.58
CA THR A 29 19.29 1.14 33.48
C THR A 29 17.98 1.77 32.99
N PHE A 30 17.78 1.84 31.67
CA PHE A 30 16.53 2.31 31.08
C PHE A 30 15.35 1.42 31.48
N PHE A 31 15.48 0.10 31.33
CA PHE A 31 14.42 -0.84 31.72
C PHE A 31 14.21 -0.85 33.24
N GLN A 32 15.29 -0.78 34.03
CA GLN A 32 15.22 -0.74 35.48
C GLN A 32 14.43 0.47 36.02
N ASN A 33 14.63 1.65 35.43
CA ASN A 33 14.00 2.90 35.89
C ASN A 33 12.73 3.26 35.11
N SER A 34 12.29 2.40 34.20
CA SER A 34 11.14 2.70 33.36
C SER A 34 9.84 2.75 34.16
N ARG A 35 8.96 3.68 33.77
CA ARG A 35 7.60 3.80 34.33
C ARG A 35 6.53 3.14 33.45
N TYR A 36 6.91 2.66 32.27
CA TYR A 36 5.99 2.04 31.34
C TYR A 36 5.75 0.57 31.74
N GLN A 37 4.48 0.15 31.77
CA GLN A 37 4.09 -1.16 32.31
C GLN A 37 4.74 -2.32 31.53
N THR A 38 4.78 -2.26 30.20
CA THR A 38 5.47 -3.28 29.39
C THR A 38 6.95 -3.37 29.77
N TYR A 39 7.65 -2.25 29.89
CA TYR A 39 9.08 -2.22 30.19
C TYR A 39 9.41 -2.66 31.62
N GLN A 40 8.53 -2.40 32.58
CA GLN A 40 8.64 -2.93 33.94
C GLN A 40 8.50 -4.45 33.97
N ARG A 41 7.55 -5.02 33.21
CA ARG A 41 7.42 -6.48 33.05
C ARG A 41 8.67 -7.09 32.42
N MET A 42 9.18 -6.47 31.36
CA MET A 42 10.42 -6.89 30.71
C MET A 42 11.62 -6.84 31.67
N TRP A 43 11.74 -5.77 32.47
CA TRP A 43 12.78 -5.68 33.50
C TRP A 43 12.69 -6.82 34.51
N ASN A 44 11.48 -7.07 35.05
CA ASN A 44 11.27 -8.13 36.04
C ASN A 44 11.60 -9.51 35.45
N PHE A 45 11.25 -9.75 34.19
CA PHE A 45 11.66 -10.96 33.47
C PHE A 45 13.19 -11.06 33.38
N MET A 46 13.86 -10.04 32.86
CA MET A 46 15.31 -10.05 32.67
C MET A 46 16.07 -10.20 34.00
N HIS A 47 15.59 -9.54 35.06
CA HIS A 47 16.24 -9.55 36.37
C HIS A 47 16.05 -10.89 37.12
N SER A 48 14.92 -11.56 36.93
CA SER A 48 14.62 -12.82 37.65
C SER A 48 15.07 -14.08 36.91
N LYS A 49 15.36 -14.01 35.61
CA LYS A 49 15.69 -15.17 34.79
C LYS A 49 17.07 -15.77 35.15
N GLN A 50 17.10 -17.09 35.31
CA GLN A 50 18.32 -17.89 35.46
C GLN A 50 18.33 -19.01 34.39
N PRO A 51 19.41 -19.17 33.60
CA PRO A 51 20.65 -18.39 33.62
C PRO A 51 20.45 -16.94 33.15
N SER A 52 21.41 -16.06 33.49
CA SER A 52 21.33 -14.63 33.18
C SER A 52 21.12 -14.38 31.67
N VAL A 53 20.14 -13.53 31.36
CA VAL A 53 19.92 -13.04 29.99
C VAL A 53 20.86 -11.88 29.64
N PHE A 54 21.46 -11.22 30.62
CA PHE A 54 22.42 -10.14 30.38
C PHE A 54 23.75 -10.67 29.85
N VAL A 55 24.36 -9.90 28.95
CA VAL A 55 25.67 -10.19 28.33
C VAL A 55 26.72 -9.16 28.74
N LYS A 56 28.00 -9.51 28.67
CA LYS A 56 29.11 -8.61 29.08
C LYS A 56 29.56 -7.68 27.97
N SER A 57 29.45 -8.11 26.71
CA SER A 57 29.81 -7.31 25.55
C SER A 57 28.77 -7.40 24.43
N THR A 58 28.83 -6.45 23.50
CA THR A 58 27.94 -6.43 22.34
C THR A 58 28.19 -7.64 21.45
N GLU A 59 29.45 -8.03 21.25
CA GLU A 59 29.84 -9.19 20.45
C GLU A 59 29.28 -10.49 21.02
N GLU A 60 29.31 -10.64 22.35
CA GLU A 60 28.68 -11.78 23.04
C GLU A 60 27.16 -11.79 22.80
N GLY A 61 26.50 -10.63 22.91
CA GLY A 61 25.08 -10.48 22.59
C GLY A 61 24.75 -10.90 21.16
N ILE A 62 25.50 -10.41 20.18
CA ILE A 62 25.33 -10.76 18.76
C ILE A 62 25.56 -12.26 18.53
N ALA A 63 26.62 -12.84 19.12
CA ALA A 63 26.89 -14.27 19.02
C ALA A 63 25.76 -15.10 19.64
N ARG A 64 25.17 -14.67 20.76
CA ARG A 64 24.05 -15.35 21.40
C ARG A 64 22.79 -15.33 20.52
N VAL A 65 22.47 -14.19 19.90
CA VAL A 65 21.34 -14.07 18.95
C VAL A 65 21.51 -15.03 17.77
N LEU A 66 22.72 -15.15 17.22
CA LEU A 66 22.97 -16.02 16.06
C LEU A 66 22.89 -17.52 16.37
N ASN A 67 23.18 -17.91 17.62
CA ASN A 67 23.28 -19.31 18.02
C ASN A 67 22.07 -19.83 18.81
N SER A 68 21.14 -18.97 19.22
CA SER A 68 20.03 -19.35 20.10
C SER A 68 18.78 -18.51 19.84
N ASN A 69 17.63 -18.93 20.39
CA ASN A 69 16.37 -18.20 20.30
C ASN A 69 16.35 -17.02 21.30
N TYR A 70 17.18 -16.01 21.03
CA TYR A 70 17.44 -14.88 21.90
C TYR A 70 17.34 -13.55 21.14
N ALA A 71 16.66 -12.56 21.72
CA ALA A 71 16.58 -11.20 21.20
C ALA A 71 17.47 -10.26 22.02
N TYR A 72 18.38 -9.55 21.34
CA TYR A 72 19.30 -8.63 21.99
C TYR A 72 18.85 -7.19 21.81
N LEU A 73 18.58 -6.51 22.93
CA LEU A 73 18.13 -5.13 22.95
C LEU A 73 19.34 -4.20 23.06
N LEU A 74 19.58 -3.41 22.01
CA LEU A 74 20.74 -2.54 21.89
C LEU A 74 20.39 -1.24 21.13
N GLU A 75 21.31 -0.27 21.13
CA GLU A 75 21.11 1.04 20.50
C GLU A 75 20.94 0.93 18.97
N SER A 76 20.06 1.74 18.39
CA SER A 76 19.70 1.63 16.96
C SER A 76 20.88 1.82 16.01
N THR A 77 21.81 2.72 16.33
CA THR A 77 23.05 2.98 15.59
C THR A 77 23.93 1.73 15.49
N MET A 78 24.04 1.01 16.60
CA MET A 78 24.84 -0.20 16.70
C MET A 78 24.12 -1.38 16.03
N ASN A 79 22.79 -1.43 16.12
CA ASN A 79 21.99 -2.43 15.41
C ASN A 79 22.14 -2.29 13.89
N GLU A 80 22.03 -1.06 13.37
CA GLU A 80 22.28 -0.73 11.96
C GLU A 80 23.68 -1.19 11.53
N TYR A 81 24.71 -0.93 12.35
CA TYR A 81 26.10 -1.29 12.06
C TYR A 81 26.31 -2.80 11.89
N TYR A 82 25.80 -3.62 12.83
CA TYR A 82 25.97 -5.08 12.78
C TYR A 82 25.07 -5.73 11.74
N ARG A 83 23.83 -5.27 11.54
CA ARG A 83 22.93 -5.79 10.51
C ARG A 83 23.50 -5.62 9.11
N GLN A 84 24.11 -4.47 8.82
CA GLN A 84 24.75 -4.25 7.51
C GLN A 84 25.89 -5.26 7.26
N ARG A 85 26.58 -5.73 8.30
CA ARG A 85 27.72 -6.66 8.19
C ARG A 85 27.30 -8.13 8.23
N ASN A 86 26.23 -8.45 8.94
CA ASN A 86 25.72 -9.80 9.13
C ASN A 86 24.24 -9.88 8.74
N CYS A 87 23.95 -10.44 7.57
CA CYS A 87 22.60 -10.46 6.99
C CYS A 87 21.65 -11.44 7.68
N ASN A 88 22.15 -12.24 8.62
CA ASN A 88 21.35 -13.13 9.46
C ASN A 88 20.69 -12.38 10.64
N LEU A 89 21.08 -11.12 10.86
CA LEU A 89 20.48 -10.28 11.88
C LEU A 89 19.32 -9.50 11.26
N THR A 90 18.23 -9.37 12.00
CA THR A 90 17.05 -8.61 11.58
C THR A 90 16.61 -7.69 12.71
N GLN A 91 16.20 -6.48 12.37
CA GLN A 91 15.59 -5.57 13.33
C GLN A 91 14.09 -5.83 13.38
N ILE A 92 13.54 -5.94 14.58
CA ILE A 92 12.11 -6.11 14.81
C ILE A 92 11.61 -4.90 15.59
N GLY A 93 10.47 -4.36 15.17
CA GLY A 93 9.87 -3.18 15.79
C GLY A 93 10.62 -1.86 15.55
N GLY A 94 10.13 -0.83 16.23
CA GLY A 94 10.67 0.54 16.18
C GLY A 94 11.66 0.86 17.28
N LEU A 95 11.96 2.15 17.45
CA LEU A 95 12.77 2.66 18.54
C LEU A 95 11.98 2.61 19.85
N LEU A 96 12.61 2.13 20.93
CA LEU A 96 11.99 2.07 22.26
C LEU A 96 12.10 3.41 23.01
N ASP A 97 13.10 4.20 22.66
CA ASP A 97 13.39 5.53 23.18
C ASP A 97 14.08 6.40 22.11
N THR A 98 14.20 7.69 22.43
CA THR A 98 14.95 8.66 21.61
C THR A 98 16.13 9.16 22.42
N LYS A 99 17.32 8.70 22.06
CA LYS A 99 18.60 9.09 22.67
C LYS A 99 19.56 9.62 21.62
N GLY A 100 20.55 10.39 22.07
CA GLY A 100 21.63 10.90 21.23
C GLY A 100 22.97 10.84 21.97
N TYR A 101 24.06 10.74 21.21
CA TYR A 101 25.40 10.86 21.76
C TYR A 101 25.81 12.33 21.87
N GLY A 102 26.60 12.65 22.88
CA GLY A 102 27.16 13.98 23.09
C GLY A 102 28.60 13.89 23.60
N ILE A 103 29.33 14.99 23.44
CA ILE A 103 30.70 15.11 23.96
C ILE A 103 30.61 15.64 25.40
N GLY A 104 30.96 14.79 26.37
CA GLY A 104 30.96 15.18 27.78
C GLY A 104 32.16 16.04 28.15
N MET A 105 31.92 17.14 28.87
CA MET A 105 32.97 18.00 29.43
C MET A 105 32.77 18.21 30.95
N PRO A 106 33.84 18.50 31.71
CA PRO A 106 33.71 18.86 33.12
C PRO A 106 32.79 20.09 33.32
N PRO A 107 32.02 20.15 34.42
CA PRO A 107 31.24 21.33 34.75
C PRO A 107 32.11 22.59 34.81
N GLY A 108 31.69 23.66 34.14
CA GLY A 108 32.45 24.92 34.08
C GLY A 108 33.57 24.97 33.03
N SER A 109 33.65 23.99 32.12
CA SER A 109 34.61 24.03 31.00
C SER A 109 34.38 25.24 30.09
N VAL A 110 35.45 26.02 29.85
CA VAL A 110 35.44 27.17 28.93
C VAL A 110 35.22 26.78 27.46
N TYR A 111 35.49 25.52 27.10
CA TYR A 111 35.40 25.02 25.73
C TYR A 111 34.00 24.59 25.32
N ARG A 112 33.07 24.47 26.28
CA ARG A 112 31.74 23.91 26.01
C ARG A 112 31.03 24.64 24.89
N ASP A 113 30.99 25.97 24.98
CA ASP A 113 30.25 26.81 24.03
C ASP A 113 30.90 26.82 22.64
N GLU A 114 32.24 26.74 22.57
CA GLU A 114 32.99 26.66 21.31
C GLU A 114 32.75 25.33 20.58
N PHE A 115 32.75 24.20 21.32
CA PHE A 115 32.44 22.90 20.74
C PHE A 115 30.97 22.78 20.35
N ASP A 116 30.04 23.32 21.13
CA ASP A 116 28.62 23.33 20.79
C ASP A 116 28.39 24.06 19.46
N LEU A 117 29.00 25.23 19.28
CA LEU A 117 28.94 25.98 18.01
C LEU A 117 29.58 25.19 16.85
N ALA A 118 30.72 24.53 17.10
CA ALA A 118 31.38 23.72 16.09
C ALA A 118 30.54 22.51 15.66
N ILE A 119 29.86 21.84 16.59
CA ILE A 119 28.96 20.71 16.31
C ILE A 119 27.79 21.19 15.46
N LEU A 120 27.18 22.32 15.81
CA LEU A 120 26.08 22.92 15.03
C LEU A 120 26.52 23.21 13.59
N LYS A 121 27.71 23.78 13.40
CA LYS A 121 28.27 24.05 12.07
C LYS A 121 28.47 22.77 11.25
N ILE A 122 29.03 21.72 11.85
CA ILE A 122 29.24 20.42 11.16
C ILE A 122 27.90 19.76 10.81
N GLN A 123 26.86 19.96 11.63
CA GLN A 123 25.50 19.49 11.36
C GLN A 123 24.83 20.27 10.22
N GLU A 124 24.96 21.61 10.20
CA GLU A 124 24.47 22.48 9.12
C GLU A 124 25.13 22.15 7.77
N ASP A 125 26.45 21.93 7.78
CA ASP A 125 27.23 21.49 6.62
C ASP A 125 26.93 20.03 6.19
N ASN A 126 26.04 19.33 6.91
CA ASN A 126 25.70 17.92 6.71
C ASN A 126 26.91 16.96 6.75
N ARG A 127 28.00 17.37 7.40
CA ARG A 127 29.25 16.59 7.47
C ARG A 127 29.11 15.36 8.36
N LEU A 128 28.24 15.41 9.37
CA LEU A 128 27.94 14.26 10.22
C LEU A 128 27.33 13.11 9.41
N GLU A 129 26.44 13.40 8.47
CA GLU A 129 25.81 12.39 7.61
C GLU A 129 26.82 11.77 6.63
N ILE A 130 27.72 12.58 6.07
CA ILE A 130 28.82 12.09 5.23
C ILE A 130 29.72 11.14 6.02
N LEU A 131 30.06 11.49 7.26
CA LEU A 131 30.84 10.64 8.14
C LEU A 131 30.08 9.36 8.50
N LYS A 132 28.79 9.45 8.84
CA LYS A 132 27.95 8.29 9.12
C LYS A 132 27.99 7.32 7.95
N ARG A 133 27.68 7.78 6.73
CA ARG A 133 27.76 6.95 5.51
C ARG A 133 29.12 6.34 5.33
N LYS A 134 30.19 7.13 5.44
CA LYS A 134 31.56 6.63 5.28
C LYS A 134 31.91 5.47 6.24
N TRP A 135 31.43 5.52 7.48
CA TRP A 135 31.78 4.51 8.51
C TRP A 135 30.77 3.36 8.60
N TRP A 136 29.51 3.59 8.23
CA TRP A 136 28.48 2.57 8.22
C TRP A 136 28.44 1.81 6.89
N ASP A 137 28.53 2.49 5.74
CA ASP A 137 28.52 1.89 4.40
C ASP A 137 29.75 1.00 4.19
N GLY A 138 29.59 -0.28 4.54
CA GLY A 138 30.60 -1.32 4.33
C GLY A 138 30.01 -2.74 4.36
N GLY A 139 28.68 -2.82 4.46
CA GLY A 139 27.94 -4.06 4.48
C GLY A 139 27.79 -4.69 3.11
N LYS A 140 27.96 -6.02 3.02
CA LYS A 140 27.67 -6.80 1.81
C LYS A 140 26.20 -7.25 1.72
N CYS A 141 25.39 -6.93 2.73
CA CYS A 141 23.99 -7.33 2.74
C CYS A 141 23.21 -6.55 1.68
N PRO A 142 22.30 -7.22 0.94
CA PRO A 142 21.33 -6.52 0.11
C PRO A 142 20.65 -5.48 0.98
N LYS A 143 20.54 -4.24 0.49
CA LYS A 143 19.71 -3.24 1.17
C LYS A 143 18.31 -3.83 1.25
N GLU A 144 17.77 -3.99 2.45
CA GLU A 144 16.36 -4.33 2.65
C GLU A 144 15.58 -3.33 1.81
N GLU A 145 14.93 -3.83 0.75
CA GLU A 145 13.93 -3.05 0.05
C GLU A 145 12.83 -2.80 1.08
N ASP A 146 12.72 -1.55 1.53
CA ASP A 146 11.66 -1.11 2.42
C ASP A 146 10.35 -1.77 1.98
N HIS A 147 9.81 -2.68 2.80
CA HIS A 147 8.49 -3.27 2.60
C HIS A 147 7.36 -2.22 2.72
N ARG A 148 7.71 -0.93 2.74
CA ARG A 148 6.80 0.20 2.64
C ARG A 148 6.28 0.28 1.21
N ALA A 149 5.20 -0.48 0.99
CA ALA A 149 4.40 -0.50 -0.22
C ALA A 149 5.18 -0.90 -1.49
N LYS A 150 5.58 -2.18 -1.58
CA LYS A 150 5.66 -2.82 -2.91
C LYS A 150 4.27 -2.70 -3.54
N GLY A 151 4.14 -1.84 -4.55
CA GLY A 151 2.93 -1.76 -5.35
C GLY A 151 2.55 -3.18 -5.76
N LEU A 152 1.27 -3.53 -5.59
CA LEU A 152 0.74 -4.89 -5.82
C LEU A 152 1.34 -5.45 -7.12
N GLY A 153 2.25 -6.41 -6.99
CA GLY A 153 2.94 -7.01 -8.13
C GLY A 153 1.92 -7.61 -9.09
N MET A 154 2.26 -7.67 -10.39
CA MET A 154 1.40 -8.26 -11.43
C MET A 154 0.91 -9.67 -11.08
N GLU A 155 1.62 -10.38 -10.20
CA GLU A 155 1.26 -11.70 -9.69
C GLU A 155 -0.04 -11.71 -8.85
N ASN A 156 -0.30 -10.66 -8.05
CA ASN A 156 -1.56 -10.52 -7.30
C ASN A 156 -2.75 -10.08 -8.18
N ILE A 157 -2.50 -9.38 -9.29
CA ILE A 157 -3.52 -8.88 -10.23
C ILE A 157 -3.79 -9.90 -11.35
N GLY A 158 -2.86 -10.84 -11.57
CA GLY A 158 -2.94 -11.85 -12.63
C GLY A 158 -4.19 -12.73 -12.56
N GLY A 159 -4.69 -13.02 -11.35
CA GLY A 159 -5.92 -13.79 -11.17
C GLY A 159 -7.15 -13.17 -11.84
N ILE A 160 -7.24 -11.84 -11.87
CA ILE A 160 -8.36 -11.12 -12.51
C ILE A 160 -8.31 -11.29 -14.03
N PHE A 161 -7.11 -11.22 -14.63
CA PHE A 161 -6.92 -11.43 -16.06
C PHE A 161 -7.22 -12.87 -16.49
N VAL A 162 -6.82 -13.85 -15.68
CA VAL A 162 -7.12 -15.27 -15.96
C VAL A 162 -8.63 -15.52 -15.97
N VAL A 163 -9.36 -15.01 -14.97
CA VAL A 163 -10.83 -15.15 -14.90
C VAL A 163 -11.51 -14.45 -16.09
N LEU A 164 -11.02 -13.27 -16.50
CA LEU A 164 -11.52 -12.57 -17.69
C LEU A 164 -11.36 -13.39 -18.98
N VAL A 165 -10.17 -13.95 -19.21
CA VAL A 165 -9.90 -14.77 -20.40
C VAL A 165 -10.73 -16.06 -20.38
N CYS A 166 -10.81 -16.75 -19.24
CA CYS A 166 -11.65 -17.93 -19.11
C CYS A 166 -13.14 -17.61 -19.34
N GLY A 167 -13.64 -16.52 -18.78
CA GLY A 167 -15.03 -16.08 -18.97
C GLY A 167 -15.34 -15.77 -20.44
N LEU A 168 -14.41 -15.12 -21.15
CA LEU A 168 -14.54 -14.84 -22.57
C LEU A 168 -14.60 -16.13 -23.41
N LEU A 169 -13.73 -17.10 -23.14
CA LEU A 169 -13.73 -18.39 -23.85
C LEU A 169 -15.03 -19.16 -23.65
N VAL A 170 -15.56 -19.19 -22.42
CA VAL A 170 -16.84 -19.85 -22.12
C VAL A 170 -18.01 -19.16 -22.82
N ALA A 171 -18.02 -17.82 -22.85
CA ALA A 171 -19.06 -17.06 -23.54
C ALA A 171 -19.06 -17.34 -25.06
N ILE A 172 -17.87 -17.36 -25.67
CA ILE A 172 -17.73 -17.71 -27.10
C ILE A 172 -18.21 -19.15 -27.35
N PHE A 173 -17.83 -20.10 -26.49
CA PHE A 173 -18.25 -21.49 -26.63
C PHE A 173 -19.78 -21.65 -26.54
N MET A 174 -20.42 -20.98 -25.57
CA MET A 174 -21.89 -20.97 -25.44
C MET A 174 -22.57 -20.35 -26.67
N ALA A 175 -22.05 -19.25 -27.19
CA ALA A 175 -22.57 -18.62 -28.41
C ALA A 175 -22.47 -19.55 -29.63
N VAL A 176 -21.37 -20.30 -29.77
CA VAL A 176 -21.21 -21.30 -30.84
C VAL A 176 -22.19 -22.46 -30.66
N LEU A 177 -22.39 -22.94 -29.43
CA LEU A 177 -23.36 -24.01 -29.16
C LEU A 177 -24.79 -23.58 -29.50
N GLU A 178 -25.19 -22.37 -29.13
CA GLU A 178 -26.50 -21.81 -29.50
C GLU A 178 -26.65 -21.67 -31.01
N PHE A 179 -25.59 -21.20 -31.70
CA PHE A 179 -25.60 -21.09 -33.15
C PHE A 179 -25.75 -22.45 -33.84
N VAL A 180 -25.01 -23.47 -33.38
CA VAL A 180 -25.13 -24.84 -33.91
C VAL A 180 -26.49 -25.45 -33.57
N TRP A 181 -27.03 -25.19 -32.39
CA TRP A 181 -28.37 -25.64 -32.01
C TRP A 181 -29.43 -25.01 -32.93
N MET A 182 -29.38 -23.69 -33.12
CA MET A 182 -30.28 -22.95 -34.03
C MET A 182 -30.22 -23.48 -35.46
N LEU A 183 -29.01 -23.72 -35.98
CA LEU A 183 -28.84 -24.30 -37.33
C LEU A 183 -29.42 -25.71 -37.43
N ARG A 184 -29.29 -26.54 -36.39
CA ARG A 184 -29.85 -27.90 -36.38
C ARG A 184 -31.37 -27.94 -36.19
N GLN A 185 -31.94 -26.98 -35.46
CA GLN A 185 -33.39 -26.84 -35.29
C GLN A 185 -34.08 -26.15 -36.46
N ALA A 186 -33.35 -25.71 -37.47
CA ALA A 186 -33.88 -25.21 -38.73
C ALA A 186 -33.79 -26.27 -39.86
N PRO A 187 -34.58 -27.36 -39.83
CA PRO A 187 -34.71 -28.22 -41.00
C PRO A 187 -35.60 -27.49 -42.03
N GLY A 188 -34.97 -26.92 -43.05
CA GLY A 188 -35.65 -26.53 -44.29
C GLY A 188 -35.55 -25.07 -44.73
N ASN A 189 -34.34 -24.50 -44.83
CA ASN A 189 -33.99 -23.58 -45.92
C ASN A 189 -32.46 -23.42 -45.96
N GLU A 190 -31.78 -24.30 -46.70
CA GLU A 190 -30.33 -24.19 -46.89
C GLU A 190 -29.98 -22.87 -47.61
N GLN A 191 -28.89 -22.23 -47.17
CA GLN A 191 -28.15 -21.11 -47.80
C GLN A 191 -28.44 -19.66 -47.33
N SER A 192 -29.63 -19.27 -46.88
CA SER A 192 -29.88 -17.83 -46.57
C SER A 192 -29.25 -17.34 -45.24
N MET A 193 -29.21 -18.15 -44.18
CA MET A 193 -28.91 -17.63 -42.83
C MET A 193 -27.41 -17.51 -42.50
N CYS A 194 -26.57 -18.39 -43.06
CA CYS A 194 -25.11 -18.29 -42.88
C CYS A 194 -24.53 -17.06 -43.59
N GLU A 195 -25.05 -16.72 -44.77
CA GLU A 195 -24.60 -15.56 -45.54
C GLU A 195 -25.04 -14.23 -44.90
N GLU A 196 -26.25 -14.18 -44.32
CA GLU A 196 -26.74 -13.00 -43.58
C GLU A 196 -25.94 -12.78 -42.28
N MET A 197 -25.67 -13.84 -41.52
CA MET A 197 -24.94 -13.72 -40.25
C MET A 197 -23.45 -13.40 -40.45
N LEU A 198 -22.80 -13.96 -41.48
CA LEU A 198 -21.44 -13.55 -41.87
C LEU A 198 -21.39 -12.08 -42.32
N ARG A 199 -22.46 -11.57 -42.96
CA ARG A 199 -22.57 -10.16 -43.35
C ARG A 199 -22.63 -9.22 -42.16
N GLU A 200 -23.44 -9.57 -41.15
CA GLU A 200 -23.57 -8.78 -39.92
C GLU A 200 -22.29 -8.86 -39.07
N LEU A 201 -21.68 -10.05 -38.96
CA LEU A 201 -20.41 -10.23 -38.22
C LEU A 201 -19.25 -9.49 -38.91
N HIS A 202 -19.18 -9.52 -40.25
CA HIS A 202 -18.24 -8.72 -41.04
C HIS A 202 -18.54 -7.21 -40.93
N GLY A 203 -19.82 -6.82 -40.78
CA GLY A 203 -20.25 -5.44 -40.53
C GLY A 203 -19.82 -4.90 -39.16
N ILE A 204 -19.83 -5.75 -38.13
CA ILE A 204 -19.34 -5.44 -36.78
C ILE A 204 -17.81 -5.40 -36.75
N VAL A 205 -17.13 -6.35 -37.43
CA VAL A 205 -15.66 -6.42 -37.51
C VAL A 205 -15.05 -5.30 -38.36
N LEU A 206 -15.74 -4.81 -39.41
CA LEU A 206 -15.29 -3.64 -40.19
C LEU A 206 -15.72 -2.29 -39.60
N CYS A 207 -16.40 -2.25 -38.46
CA CYS A 207 -16.82 -1.01 -37.80
C CYS A 207 -17.52 -0.05 -38.77
N ARG A 208 -18.59 -0.50 -39.47
CA ARG A 208 -19.40 0.42 -40.28
C ARG A 208 -20.44 1.11 -39.39
N ASP A 209 -19.98 2.18 -38.76
CA ASP A 209 -20.67 3.00 -37.78
C ASP A 209 -22.03 3.58 -38.24
N SER A 210 -23.07 3.27 -37.44
CA SER A 210 -23.94 4.24 -36.76
C SER A 210 -24.53 5.45 -37.53
N LEU A 211 -25.43 5.28 -38.51
CA LEU A 211 -26.16 6.45 -39.08
C LEU A 211 -27.65 6.32 -39.45
N GLN A 212 -28.42 5.28 -39.07
CA GLN A 212 -29.82 5.14 -39.53
C GLN A 212 -30.94 5.01 -38.49
N VAL A 213 -30.75 5.46 -37.23
CA VAL A 213 -31.85 5.44 -36.22
C VAL A 213 -32.73 6.71 -36.21
N ARG A 214 -32.45 7.76 -37.02
CA ARG A 214 -33.17 9.05 -36.92
C ARG A 214 -33.99 9.49 -38.14
N ARG A 215 -34.68 8.59 -38.85
CA ARG A 215 -35.68 9.03 -39.85
C ARG A 215 -36.79 8.00 -40.11
N ARG A 216 -38.05 8.42 -39.89
CA ARG A 216 -39.37 7.77 -40.16
C ARG A 216 -39.91 6.97 -38.96
N ARG A 217 -41.06 7.26 -38.32
CA ARG A 217 -42.30 7.99 -38.71
C ARG A 217 -43.03 8.51 -37.46
N THR A 218 -43.61 9.70 -37.59
CA THR A 218 -44.71 10.23 -36.77
C THR A 218 -46.08 9.74 -37.27
N ALA A 219 -47.04 9.69 -36.33
CA ALA A 219 -48.50 9.84 -36.44
C ALA A 219 -49.39 8.61 -36.72
N SER A 220 -50.18 8.23 -35.71
CA SER A 220 -51.66 8.15 -35.80
C SER A 220 -52.33 8.02 -34.41
N THR A 221 -53.56 8.51 -34.38
CA THR A 221 -54.42 8.97 -33.28
C THR A 221 -55.41 7.89 -32.82
N LEU A 222 -55.80 7.82 -31.52
CA LEU A 222 -57.19 7.62 -31.06
C LEU A 222 -57.37 7.79 -29.53
N ARG A 223 -58.56 8.24 -29.10
CA ARG A 223 -59.02 8.62 -27.73
C ARG A 223 -60.24 7.77 -27.35
N PRO A 224 -60.63 7.53 -26.06
CA PRO A 224 -61.63 8.36 -25.31
C PRO A 224 -61.39 8.44 -23.76
N ARG A 225 -61.54 9.57 -23.02
CA ARG A 225 -62.69 10.21 -22.27
C ARG A 225 -63.35 9.38 -21.12
N PRO A 226 -63.97 9.95 -20.03
CA PRO A 226 -63.64 11.09 -19.11
C PRO A 226 -63.96 10.93 -17.56
N LEU A 227 -63.34 11.78 -16.70
CA LEU A 227 -63.78 12.48 -15.42
C LEU A 227 -64.35 11.70 -14.19
N PRO A 228 -64.26 12.18 -12.90
CA PRO A 228 -64.46 13.55 -12.36
C PRO A 228 -63.35 14.09 -11.40
N LEU A 229 -63.04 15.40 -11.37
CA LEU A 229 -63.64 16.56 -10.67
C LEU A 229 -63.26 16.68 -9.18
N GLU A 230 -62.16 17.38 -8.92
CA GLU A 230 -61.78 18.23 -7.77
C GLU A 230 -60.28 18.48 -8.00
N GLU A 231 -59.81 19.61 -8.53
CA GLU A 231 -59.68 20.83 -7.77
C GLU A 231 -59.39 21.97 -8.77
N ARG A 232 -60.42 22.78 -9.07
CA ARG A 232 -60.26 24.05 -9.79
C ARG A 232 -59.80 25.10 -8.79
N ARG A 233 -58.52 25.46 -8.80
CA ARG A 233 -58.06 26.84 -8.55
C ARG A 233 -56.58 26.97 -8.86
N ALA A 234 -56.28 27.41 -10.08
CA ALA A 234 -55.19 28.34 -10.44
C ALA A 234 -54.92 28.24 -11.95
N ARG A 235 -55.84 28.79 -12.74
CA ARG A 235 -55.52 29.28 -14.08
C ARG A 235 -56.12 30.66 -14.22
N ALA A 236 -55.27 31.67 -14.13
CA ALA A 236 -55.46 32.92 -14.83
C ALA A 236 -54.08 33.36 -15.33
N ALA A 237 -53.98 33.46 -16.66
CA ALA A 237 -52.93 34.10 -17.46
C ALA A 237 -51.52 33.46 -17.38
N ALA A 238 -51.01 32.68 -18.35
CA ALA A 238 -50.75 33.02 -19.76
C ALA A 238 -50.14 34.43 -19.88
N VAL A 239 -48.93 34.60 -20.40
CA VAL A 239 -48.72 34.73 -21.86
C VAL A 239 -47.26 34.39 -22.21
N SER A 240 -47.18 33.63 -23.29
CA SER A 240 -46.00 33.17 -24.04
C SER A 240 -45.38 34.29 -24.88
N LEU A 241 -44.30 33.92 -25.58
CA LEU A 241 -43.72 34.51 -26.80
C LEU A 241 -42.43 35.30 -26.55
N SER A 242 -41.40 35.22 -27.37
CA SER A 242 -41.06 34.37 -28.52
C SER A 242 -39.73 34.89 -29.05
N ASN A 243 -39.05 34.06 -29.85
CA ASN A 243 -38.04 34.43 -30.86
C ASN A 243 -36.65 34.78 -30.28
N GLY A 244 -35.53 34.19 -30.70
CA GLY A 244 -35.26 33.38 -31.88
C GLY A 244 -34.27 34.08 -32.81
N LYS A 245 -33.14 33.39 -33.06
CA LYS A 245 -32.25 33.50 -34.24
C LYS A 245 -31.46 34.81 -34.42
N LEU A 246 -30.32 34.87 -35.12
CA LEU A 246 -29.23 34.00 -35.60
C LEU A 246 -28.33 34.96 -36.45
N CYS A 247 -27.17 34.48 -36.90
CA CYS A 247 -26.22 35.08 -37.85
C CYS A 247 -25.23 36.06 -37.20
N GLY A 248 -23.90 35.93 -37.28
CA GLY A 248 -23.08 35.27 -38.29
C GLY A 248 -22.80 36.25 -39.43
N GLY A 249 -21.57 36.78 -39.49
CA GLY A 249 -21.03 37.39 -40.72
C GLY A 249 -20.34 38.75 -40.55
N ASP A 250 -19.01 38.66 -40.47
CA ASP A 250 -18.07 39.32 -41.39
C ASP A 250 -17.58 40.78 -41.14
N ARG A 251 -16.31 40.96 -41.54
CA ARG A 251 -15.57 42.20 -41.90
C ARG A 251 -14.75 42.98 -40.85
N THR A 252 -13.43 42.78 -40.99
CA THR A 252 -12.39 43.80 -41.22
C THR A 252 -12.43 45.11 -40.42
N THR A 253 -11.41 45.31 -39.58
CA THR A 253 -10.29 46.24 -39.81
C THR A 253 -9.10 45.80 -38.97
#